data_AF-A0A5C6CY47-F1
#
_entry.id   AF-A0A5C6CY47-F1
#
_cell.length_a   1.000
_cell.length_b   1.000
_cell.length_c   1.000
_cell.angle_alpha   90.00
_cell.angle_beta   90.00
_cell.angle_gamma   90.00
#
_symmetry.space_group_name_H-M   'P 1'
#
loop_
_entity.id
_entity.type
_entity.pdbx_description
1 polymer ?
#
loop_
_entity_poly.entity_id
_entity_poly.type
_entity_poly.pdbx_seq_one_letter_code
_entity_poly.pdbx_strand_id
1 'polypeptide(L)'
;MVVLQTVRSRIVCVDQQLATNSNDSVTDRSHPDPALASHSRTCRRKWMISADAPLSQFLLAGILLIIRDPNGNETKRLALEKGSRVEIVENTSLQTPSDPLKQSSSKPPNVNSLELVDDQPSGRFTVFAPTYEPTATRLLTEMMTSVNKPDSVHVIDKLSDIGADDRDVVLLVMDSKAFLEIGDYDPQNLKQRKVIGIGYGAAKLFGELGLEINGGACAHGVQGPPRISMEPNRLIVESRVPAPLFVFEPPVIDAEHYHNDLFFGMYIGDKKPMRRDLVDIISLQTADKKYAPIVRQGVKVLICVDAPADQWSKPFRQLVNEIAIALDSHRPK
;
A
#
# COMPACT_ATOMS: atom_id res chain seq x y z
N MET A 1 -14.30 15.85 20.32
CA MET A 1 -14.41 14.47 19.81
C MET A 1 -15.45 13.75 20.66
N VAL A 2 -16.66 13.52 20.14
CA VAL A 2 -17.71 12.80 20.87
C VAL A 2 -17.60 11.34 20.50
N VAL A 3 -17.23 10.49 21.46
CA VAL A 3 -17.24 9.03 21.33
C VAL A 3 -18.47 8.52 22.07
N LEU A 4 -19.43 7.95 21.34
CA LEU A 4 -20.58 7.23 21.89
C LEU A 4 -20.33 5.72 21.71
N GLN A 5 -20.36 4.96 22.81
CA GLN A 5 -20.22 3.50 22.80
C GLN A 5 -21.23 2.84 23.77
N THR A 6 -21.78 1.70 23.36
CA THR A 6 -22.41 0.66 24.21
C THR A 6 -22.34 -0.66 23.44
N VAL A 7 -21.96 -1.86 23.91
CA VAL A 7 -21.35 -2.47 25.13
C VAL A 7 -20.78 -3.80 24.57
N ARG A 8 -19.50 -4.18 24.71
CA ARG A 8 -18.91 -4.97 25.81
C ARG A 8 -17.41 -5.17 25.47
N SER A 9 -16.51 -4.82 26.41
CA SER A 9 -15.11 -5.26 26.60
C SER A 9 -14.10 -4.11 26.77
N ARG A 10 -13.39 -4.19 27.91
CA ARG A 10 -12.36 -3.35 28.57
C ARG A 10 -11.68 -2.22 27.77
N ILE A 11 -11.65 -1.04 28.41
CA ILE A 11 -10.92 0.18 28.01
C ILE A 11 -9.63 0.27 28.84
N VAL A 12 -8.52 0.60 28.18
CA VAL A 12 -7.28 1.13 28.80
C VAL A 12 -7.17 2.59 28.38
N CYS A 13 -7.14 3.50 29.35
CA CYS A 13 -6.82 4.92 29.12
C CYS A 13 -5.31 5.13 29.25
N VAL A 14 -4.72 5.90 28.35
CA VAL A 14 -3.40 6.52 28.54
C VAL A 14 -3.59 8.01 28.36
N ASP A 15 -3.45 8.76 29.44
CA ASP A 15 -3.35 10.22 29.41
C ASP A 15 -1.93 10.61 29.02
N GLN A 16 -1.80 11.51 28.05
CA GLN A 16 -0.60 12.34 27.92
C GLN A 16 -0.99 13.77 28.27
N GLN A 17 -0.61 14.19 29.48
CA GLN A 17 -0.63 15.58 29.90
C GLN A 17 0.31 16.39 29.01
N LEU A 18 -0.20 17.43 28.37
CA LEU A 18 0.57 18.63 28.11
C LEU A 18 -0.22 19.83 28.60
N ALA A 19 0.37 20.50 29.58
CA ALA A 19 -0.12 21.71 30.20
C ALA A 19 -0.17 22.85 29.18
N THR A 20 -1.32 23.52 29.08
CA THR A 20 -1.40 24.90 28.60
C THR A 20 -2.24 25.69 29.59
N ASN A 21 -1.63 26.72 30.18
CA ASN A 21 -2.31 27.72 30.99
C ASN A 21 -2.75 28.86 30.07
N SER A 22 -4.04 29.16 30.04
CA SER A 22 -4.53 30.51 29.80
C SER A 22 -5.91 30.67 30.45
N ASN A 23 -6.00 31.68 31.32
CA ASN A 23 -7.10 31.97 32.23
C ASN A 23 -8.34 32.55 31.55
N ASP A 24 -9.47 31.91 31.82
CA ASP A 24 -10.71 32.39 32.44
C ASP A 24 -11.42 33.72 32.10
N SER A 25 -12.76 33.54 32.12
CA SER A 25 -13.85 34.40 32.62
C SER A 25 -14.52 35.36 31.60
N VAL A 26 -15.85 35.57 31.53
CA VAL A 26 -16.87 35.85 32.57
C VAL A 26 -18.33 35.65 32.03
N THR A 27 -19.23 35.10 32.88
CA THR A 27 -20.73 35.17 33.12
C THR A 27 -21.75 35.56 32.01
N ASP A 28 -23.05 35.20 32.00
CA ASP A 28 -24.09 35.28 33.06
C ASP A 28 -25.47 34.66 32.65
N ARG A 29 -26.28 34.23 33.66
CA ARG A 29 -27.78 34.11 33.86
C ARG A 29 -28.77 33.88 32.67
N SER A 30 -29.93 33.20 32.72
CA SER A 30 -30.98 32.92 33.75
C SER A 30 -32.11 32.01 33.18
N HIS A 31 -32.89 31.35 34.06
CA HIS A 31 -34.16 30.58 33.83
C HIS A 31 -35.42 31.49 33.97
N PRO A 32 -36.69 31.14 33.58
CA PRO A 32 -37.43 29.88 33.88
C PRO A 32 -38.52 29.36 32.87
N ASP A 33 -39.18 28.25 33.29
CA ASP A 33 -40.20 27.29 32.76
C ASP A 33 -41.65 27.79 32.36
N PRO A 34 -42.68 26.93 32.08
CA PRO A 34 -42.84 25.75 31.19
C PRO A 34 -44.20 25.72 30.41
N ALA A 35 -44.45 24.76 29.50
CA ALA A 35 -45.82 24.32 29.13
C ALA A 35 -45.89 22.92 28.46
N LEU A 36 -46.91 22.15 28.84
CA LEU A 36 -47.28 20.79 28.41
C LEU A 36 -47.95 20.73 27.03
N ALA A 37 -47.72 19.64 26.27
CA ALA A 37 -48.79 18.90 25.56
C ALA A 37 -48.34 17.51 25.08
N SER A 38 -49.18 16.52 25.38
CA SER A 38 -49.18 15.11 24.99
C SER A 38 -49.43 14.87 23.49
N HIS A 39 -48.88 13.79 22.89
CA HIS A 39 -49.62 12.65 22.31
C HIS A 39 -48.68 11.63 21.61
N SER A 40 -49.13 10.37 21.63
CA SER A 40 -48.53 9.10 21.21
C SER A 40 -47.77 9.08 19.86
N ARG A 41 -46.73 8.22 19.77
CA ARG A 41 -46.55 7.22 18.68
C ARG A 41 -45.30 6.35 18.86
N THR A 42 -45.49 5.05 18.61
CA THR A 42 -44.54 3.99 18.20
C THR A 42 -43.04 4.23 18.45
N CYS A 43 -42.44 3.38 19.28
CA CYS A 43 -41.02 3.37 19.58
C CYS A 43 -40.18 3.00 18.34
N ARG A 44 -39.82 4.01 17.54
CA ARG A 44 -38.62 4.00 16.70
C ARG A 44 -37.53 4.73 17.49
N ARG A 45 -36.43 4.05 17.83
CA ARG A 45 -35.27 4.75 18.39
C ARG A 45 -34.59 5.54 17.28
N LYS A 46 -35.00 6.81 17.14
CA LYS A 46 -34.33 7.78 16.29
C LYS A 46 -33.23 8.44 17.12
N TRP A 47 -31.98 8.14 16.81
CA TRP A 47 -30.84 8.88 17.34
C TRP A 47 -30.63 10.10 16.45
N MET A 48 -30.84 11.30 17.00
CA MET A 48 -30.52 12.55 16.31
C MET A 48 -29.20 13.04 16.88
N ILE A 49 -28.14 12.96 16.09
CA ILE A 49 -26.85 13.57 16.44
C ILE A 49 -26.83 14.92 15.73
N SER A 50 -27.11 16.02 16.44
CA SER A 50 -26.74 17.35 15.95
C SER A 50 -25.33 17.65 16.46
N ALA A 51 -24.44 17.98 15.53
CA ALA A 51 -23.13 18.51 15.85
C ALA A 51 -23.19 20.03 15.64
N ASP A 52 -23.63 20.77 16.66
CA ASP A 52 -23.50 22.22 16.67
C ASP A 52 -22.15 22.58 17.30
N ALA A 53 -21.17 22.85 16.43
CA ALA A 53 -19.89 23.42 16.81
C ALA A 53 -19.66 24.70 15.98
N PRO A 54 -19.15 25.79 16.58
CA PRO A 54 -18.91 27.04 15.84
C PRO A 54 -17.68 26.85 14.94
N LEU A 55 -17.93 26.52 13.68
CA LEU A 55 -16.93 26.33 12.64
C LEU A 55 -16.83 27.61 11.79
N SER A 56 -15.98 28.56 12.18
CA SER A 56 -15.72 29.75 11.36
C SER A 56 -14.36 29.78 10.67
N GLN A 57 -13.44 28.82 10.87
CA GLN A 57 -12.11 28.89 10.22
C GLN A 57 -11.47 27.58 9.72
N PHE A 58 -12.18 26.44 9.67
CA PHE A 58 -11.61 25.21 9.12
C PHE A 58 -12.32 24.76 7.84
N LEU A 59 -11.59 24.88 6.73
CA LEU A 59 -11.97 24.42 5.39
C LEU A 59 -12.13 22.88 5.36
N LEU A 60 -13.36 22.44 5.06
CA LEU A 60 -13.72 21.26 4.25
C LEU A 60 -13.07 19.90 4.58
N ALA A 61 -12.99 19.50 5.84
CA ALA A 61 -12.86 18.07 6.16
C ALA A 61 -14.25 17.44 6.21
N GLY A 62 -14.59 16.63 5.19
CA GLY A 62 -15.83 15.84 5.17
C GLY A 62 -15.90 14.84 6.35
N ILE A 63 -17.09 14.40 6.71
CA ILE A 63 -17.28 13.42 7.80
C ILE A 63 -17.18 12.02 7.21
N LEU A 64 -16.41 11.13 7.82
CA LEU A 64 -16.28 9.73 7.39
C LEU A 64 -16.94 8.80 8.42
N LEU A 65 -17.86 7.94 7.96
CA LEU A 65 -18.48 6.89 8.76
C LEU A 65 -17.80 5.55 8.47
N ILE A 66 -17.28 4.90 9.52
CA ILE A 66 -16.67 3.57 9.45
C ILE A 66 -17.52 2.59 10.26
N ILE A 67 -17.92 1.49 9.64
CA ILE A 67 -18.66 0.39 10.27
C ILE A 67 -17.69 -0.78 10.46
N ARG A 68 -17.68 -1.35 11.68
CA ARG A 68 -16.81 -2.48 12.05
C ARG A 68 -17.63 -3.66 12.53
N ASP A 69 -17.13 -4.87 12.32
CA ASP A 69 -17.68 -6.10 12.87
C ASP A 69 -17.37 -6.23 14.39
N PRO A 70 -17.94 -7.23 15.08
CA PRO A 70 -17.65 -7.47 16.50
C PRO A 70 -16.19 -7.79 16.83
N ASN A 71 -15.40 -8.21 15.83
CA ASN A 71 -13.97 -8.48 15.97
C ASN A 71 -13.11 -7.23 15.71
N GLY A 72 -13.74 -6.09 15.42
CA GLY A 72 -13.08 -4.81 15.18
C GLY A 72 -12.60 -4.59 13.75
N ASN A 73 -12.89 -5.52 12.82
CA ASN A 73 -12.53 -5.37 11.41
C ASN A 73 -13.47 -4.39 10.72
N GLU A 74 -12.93 -3.52 9.87
CA GLU A 74 -13.73 -2.61 9.06
C GLU A 74 -14.51 -3.38 7.99
N THR A 75 -15.83 -3.27 8.02
CA THR A 75 -16.72 -3.90 7.04
C THR A 75 -17.23 -2.90 6.02
N LYS A 76 -17.30 -1.60 6.37
CA LYS A 76 -17.75 -0.56 5.43
C LYS A 76 -17.21 0.82 5.77
N ARG A 77 -17.02 1.63 4.73
CA ARG A 77 -16.63 3.04 4.80
C ARG A 77 -17.54 3.90 3.93
N LEU A 78 -18.05 5.00 4.47
CA LEU A 78 -18.89 5.95 3.75
C LEU A 78 -18.43 7.39 4.03
N ALA A 79 -18.17 8.15 2.99
CA ALA A 79 -17.98 9.60 3.09
C ALA A 79 -19.35 10.28 3.13
N LEU A 80 -19.53 11.20 4.07
CA LEU A 80 -20.77 11.93 4.27
C LEU A 80 -20.56 13.42 3.96
N GLU A 81 -21.44 13.96 3.14
CA GLU A 81 -21.49 15.39 2.85
C GLU A 81 -22.19 16.16 3.99
N LYS A 82 -21.94 17.47 4.07
CA LYS A 82 -22.55 18.35 5.07
C LYS A 82 -24.08 18.29 4.95
N GLY A 83 -24.77 17.89 6.02
CA GLY A 83 -26.23 17.74 6.06
C GLY A 83 -26.75 16.33 5.79
N SER A 84 -25.87 15.35 5.53
CA SER A 84 -26.25 13.95 5.38
C SER A 84 -26.96 13.42 6.62
N ARG A 85 -28.04 12.66 6.43
CA ARG A 85 -28.75 11.95 7.51
C ARG A 85 -28.48 10.46 7.43
N VAL A 86 -27.99 9.88 8.51
CA VAL A 86 -27.76 8.44 8.65
C VAL A 86 -28.88 7.85 9.49
N GLU A 87 -29.62 6.88 8.95
CA GLU A 87 -30.64 6.14 9.69
C GLU A 87 -30.19 4.68 9.80
N ILE A 88 -30.05 4.19 11.04
CA ILE A 88 -29.75 2.78 11.31
C ILE A 88 -31.08 2.05 11.39
N VAL A 89 -31.37 1.24 10.37
CA VAL A 89 -32.57 0.38 10.35
C VAL A 89 -32.18 -0.99 10.89
N GLU A 90 -32.52 -1.26 12.14
CA GLU A 90 -32.43 -2.61 12.70
C GLU A 90 -33.57 -3.45 12.08
N ASN A 91 -33.24 -4.27 11.08
CA ASN A 91 -34.18 -5.27 10.57
C ASN A 91 -34.33 -6.38 11.61
N THR A 92 -35.28 -6.23 12.52
CA THR A 92 -35.73 -7.33 13.36
C THR A 92 -36.58 -8.28 12.49
N SER A 93 -36.01 -9.45 12.19
CA SER A 93 -36.67 -10.63 11.62
C SER A 93 -37.43 -10.46 10.29
N LEU A 94 -36.78 -10.83 9.18
CA LEU A 94 -37.49 -11.36 8.01
C LEU A 94 -37.63 -12.87 8.20
N GLN A 95 -38.81 -13.29 8.68
CA GLN A 95 -39.28 -14.66 8.47
C GLN A 95 -39.59 -14.82 6.98
N THR A 96 -38.93 -15.77 6.35
CA THR A 96 -39.24 -16.23 4.99
C THR A 96 -40.58 -16.97 5.00
N PRO A 97 -41.59 -16.56 4.21
CA PRO A 97 -42.72 -17.43 3.94
C PRO A 97 -42.31 -18.44 2.88
N SER A 98 -42.37 -19.71 3.26
CA SER A 98 -42.39 -20.85 2.36
C SER A 98 -43.75 -20.94 1.67
N ASP A 99 -43.78 -20.92 0.33
CA ASP A 99 -44.64 -21.85 -0.40
C ASP A 99 -44.22 -22.04 -1.88
N PRO A 100 -44.53 -23.21 -2.49
CA PRO A 100 -43.90 -23.71 -3.70
C PRO A 100 -44.77 -23.51 -4.93
N LEU A 101 -44.20 -23.06 -6.05
CA LEU A 101 -44.81 -23.26 -7.37
C LEU A 101 -43.75 -23.58 -8.43
N LYS A 102 -43.94 -24.77 -9.01
CA LYS A 102 -43.31 -25.32 -10.21
C LYS A 102 -43.30 -24.29 -11.35
N GLN A 103 -42.19 -24.19 -12.09
CA GLN A 103 -42.21 -24.30 -13.56
C GLN A 103 -40.81 -24.35 -14.19
N SER A 104 -40.72 -25.30 -15.12
CA SER A 104 -40.06 -25.21 -16.43
C SER A 104 -38.53 -25.11 -16.49
N SER A 105 -37.97 -26.24 -16.92
CA SER A 105 -36.63 -26.43 -17.46
C SER A 105 -36.30 -25.51 -18.64
N SER A 106 -35.18 -24.79 -18.52
CA SER A 106 -34.26 -24.58 -19.64
C SER A 106 -32.85 -24.52 -19.09
N LYS A 107 -32.09 -25.58 -19.36
CA LYS A 107 -30.69 -25.77 -18.96
C LYS A 107 -29.83 -24.69 -19.64
N PRO A 108 -29.20 -23.76 -18.91
CA PRO A 108 -28.23 -22.86 -19.51
C PRO A 108 -26.97 -23.66 -19.91
N PRO A 109 -26.23 -23.22 -20.94
CA PRO A 109 -24.97 -23.85 -21.29
C PRO A 109 -24.02 -23.78 -20.09
N ASN A 110 -23.37 -24.90 -19.84
CA ASN A 110 -22.39 -25.10 -18.78
C ASN A 110 -21.21 -24.14 -19.01
N VAL A 111 -21.30 -22.94 -18.44
CA VAL A 111 -20.17 -22.03 -18.33
C VAL A 111 -19.26 -22.68 -17.32
N ASN A 112 -18.17 -23.27 -17.81
CA ASN A 112 -17.04 -23.66 -16.98
C ASN A 112 -16.58 -22.40 -16.25
N SER A 113 -17.05 -22.22 -15.02
CA SER A 113 -16.48 -21.29 -14.08
C SER A 113 -14.99 -21.61 -14.01
N LEU A 114 -14.16 -20.75 -14.58
CA LEU A 114 -12.74 -20.72 -14.28
C LEU A 114 -12.65 -20.49 -12.77
N GLU A 115 -12.52 -21.57 -12.01
CA GLU A 115 -12.04 -21.49 -10.64
C GLU A 115 -10.64 -20.86 -10.73
N LEU A 116 -10.57 -19.58 -10.38
CA LEU A 116 -9.34 -18.94 -9.99
C LEU A 116 -8.84 -19.73 -8.78
N VAL A 117 -7.94 -20.67 -9.01
CA VAL A 117 -7.16 -21.27 -7.93
C VAL A 117 -6.38 -20.10 -7.35
N ASP A 118 -6.82 -19.60 -6.20
CA ASP A 118 -6.07 -18.66 -5.38
C ASP A 118 -4.82 -19.39 -4.89
N ASP A 119 -3.80 -19.44 -5.75
CA ASP A 119 -2.49 -19.89 -5.34
C ASP A 119 -1.99 -18.94 -4.27
N GLN A 120 -1.88 -19.47 -3.06
CA GLN A 120 -1.20 -18.78 -1.99
C GLN A 120 0.24 -18.50 -2.43
N PRO A 121 0.77 -17.28 -2.17
CA PRO A 121 2.19 -17.00 -2.37
C PRO A 121 3.02 -18.08 -1.65
N SER A 122 4.03 -18.62 -2.33
CA SER A 122 4.97 -19.56 -1.70
C SER A 122 5.65 -18.90 -0.50
N GLY A 123 5.83 -17.58 -0.61
CA GLY A 123 6.52 -16.72 0.33
C GLY A 123 8.02 -16.98 0.32
N ARG A 124 8.57 -17.64 -0.69
CA ARG A 124 9.96 -18.07 -0.71
C ARG A 124 10.83 -17.10 -1.52
N PHE A 125 11.76 -16.44 -0.83
CA PHE A 125 12.58 -15.35 -1.41
C PHE A 125 14.08 -15.63 -1.30
N THR A 126 14.82 -15.33 -2.36
CA THR A 126 16.28 -15.24 -2.33
C THR A 126 16.67 -13.78 -2.29
N VAL A 127 17.61 -13.40 -1.41
CA VAL A 127 18.13 -12.03 -1.31
C VAL A 127 19.61 -12.04 -1.65
N PHE A 128 19.99 -11.23 -2.64
CA PHE A 128 21.38 -10.93 -2.97
C PHE A 128 21.61 -9.43 -2.79
N ALA A 129 22.41 -9.06 -1.78
CA ALA A 129 22.65 -7.68 -1.38
C ALA A 129 24.12 -7.45 -0.95
N PRO A 130 25.09 -7.60 -1.87
CA PRO A 130 26.51 -7.80 -1.53
C PRO A 130 27.20 -6.58 -0.89
N THR A 131 26.70 -5.36 -1.14
CA THR A 131 27.30 -4.12 -0.58
C THR A 131 26.53 -3.56 0.60
N TYR A 132 25.42 -4.20 1.00
CA TYR A 132 24.57 -3.69 2.07
C TYR A 132 25.11 -4.15 3.42
N GLU A 133 25.16 -3.22 4.37
CA GLU A 133 25.49 -3.52 5.75
C GLU A 133 24.55 -4.59 6.34
N PRO A 134 25.02 -5.43 7.28
CA PRO A 134 24.21 -6.49 7.87
C PRO A 134 22.85 -6.04 8.39
N THR A 135 22.75 -4.80 8.91
CA THR A 135 21.50 -4.21 9.38
C THR A 135 20.47 -4.01 8.26
N ALA A 136 20.90 -3.52 7.10
CA ALA A 136 20.02 -3.30 5.96
C ALA A 136 19.56 -4.64 5.36
N THR A 137 20.46 -5.61 5.24
CA THR A 137 20.13 -6.98 4.82
C THR A 137 19.17 -7.65 5.79
N ARG A 138 19.37 -7.48 7.11
CA ARG A 138 18.44 -7.98 8.13
C ARG A 138 17.04 -7.40 7.95
N LEU A 139 16.92 -6.08 7.73
CA LEU A 139 15.62 -5.45 7.49
C LEU A 139 14.93 -5.96 6.22
N LEU A 140 15.67 -6.17 5.13
CA LEU A 140 15.13 -6.80 3.92
C LEU A 140 14.61 -8.20 4.22
N THR A 141 15.37 -9.01 4.95
CA THR A 141 14.96 -10.35 5.37
C THR A 141 13.72 -10.30 6.26
N GLU A 142 13.68 -9.42 7.26
CA GLU A 142 12.51 -9.23 8.14
C GLU A 142 11.26 -8.81 7.35
N MET A 143 11.42 -7.94 6.35
CA MET A 143 10.33 -7.51 5.48
C MET A 143 9.76 -8.67 4.64
N MET A 144 10.62 -9.56 4.15
CA MET A 144 10.22 -10.70 3.30
C MET A 144 9.79 -11.92 4.12
N THR A 145 10.22 -12.00 5.38
CA THR A 145 9.86 -13.11 6.28
C THR A 145 8.40 -12.97 6.67
N SER A 146 7.58 -13.90 6.16
CA SER A 146 6.22 -14.06 6.68
C SER A 146 6.30 -14.47 8.14
N VAL A 147 5.42 -13.93 8.99
CA VAL A 147 5.39 -14.08 10.47
C VAL A 147 5.49 -15.54 10.95
N ASN A 148 5.25 -16.54 10.09
CA ASN A 148 5.23 -17.97 10.43
C ASN A 148 6.20 -18.85 9.62
N LYS A 149 7.17 -18.30 8.87
CA LYS A 149 8.10 -19.10 8.05
C LYS A 149 9.53 -18.51 8.04
N PRO A 150 10.37 -18.75 9.06
CA PRO A 150 11.72 -18.20 9.11
C PRO A 150 12.63 -18.69 7.95
N ASP A 151 12.45 -19.92 7.46
CA ASP A 151 13.23 -20.49 6.34
C ASP A 151 12.79 -19.98 4.96
N SER A 152 11.83 -19.06 4.94
CA SER A 152 11.26 -18.50 3.72
C SER A 152 12.24 -17.64 2.94
N VAL A 153 13.20 -17.01 3.63
CA VAL A 153 14.20 -16.14 3.01
C VAL A 153 15.57 -16.78 3.07
N HIS A 154 16.27 -16.80 1.94
CA HIS A 154 17.66 -17.23 1.85
C HIS A 154 18.52 -16.09 1.33
N VAL A 155 19.56 -15.74 2.10
CA VAL A 155 20.53 -14.73 1.70
C VAL A 155 21.71 -15.44 1.06
N ILE A 156 22.10 -15.01 -0.14
CA ILE A 156 23.25 -15.55 -0.86
C ILE A 156 24.33 -14.48 -0.98
N ASP A 157 25.60 -14.92 -0.93
CA ASP A 157 26.76 -14.04 -1.02
C ASP A 157 27.25 -13.85 -2.47
N LYS A 158 26.92 -14.78 -3.37
CA LYS A 158 27.34 -14.78 -4.77
C LYS A 158 26.16 -14.98 -5.70
N LEU A 159 26.11 -14.20 -6.78
CA LEU A 159 25.02 -14.30 -7.76
C LEU A 159 25.02 -15.65 -8.50
N SER A 160 26.19 -16.31 -8.61
CA SER A 160 26.33 -17.67 -9.16
C SER A 160 25.44 -18.70 -8.47
N ASP A 161 25.10 -18.48 -7.19
CA ASP A 161 24.42 -19.47 -6.35
C ASP A 161 22.90 -19.51 -6.64
N ILE A 162 22.37 -18.54 -7.39
CA ILE A 162 20.95 -18.51 -7.82
C ILE A 162 20.54 -19.76 -8.61
N GLY A 163 21.47 -20.37 -9.36
CA GLY A 163 21.18 -21.59 -10.12
C GLY A 163 20.82 -22.79 -9.25
N ALA A 164 21.35 -22.83 -8.02
CA ALA A 164 21.09 -23.90 -7.06
C ALA A 164 19.91 -23.60 -6.12
N ASP A 165 19.46 -22.35 -6.04
CA ASP A 165 18.35 -21.93 -5.19
C ASP A 165 17.01 -22.23 -5.90
N ASP A 166 16.08 -22.93 -5.26
CA ASP A 166 14.80 -23.31 -5.86
C ASP A 166 13.69 -22.27 -5.65
N ARG A 167 13.97 -21.15 -4.96
CA ARG A 167 12.98 -20.12 -4.63
C ARG A 167 12.49 -19.32 -5.84
N ASP A 168 11.23 -18.89 -5.78
CA ASP A 168 10.53 -18.32 -6.93
C ASP A 168 10.96 -16.89 -7.25
N VAL A 169 11.17 -16.08 -6.20
CA VAL A 169 11.45 -14.65 -6.31
C VAL A 169 12.84 -14.33 -5.78
N VAL A 170 13.61 -13.60 -6.59
CA VAL A 170 14.93 -13.08 -6.25
C VAL A 170 14.85 -11.57 -6.05
N LEU A 171 15.31 -11.09 -4.89
CA LEU A 171 15.56 -9.68 -4.62
C LEU A 171 17.05 -9.40 -4.89
N LEU A 172 17.31 -8.58 -5.90
CA LEU A 172 18.63 -8.13 -6.30
C LEU A 172 18.80 -6.69 -5.84
N VAL A 173 19.55 -6.47 -4.77
CA VAL A 173 19.73 -5.14 -4.16
C VAL A 173 21.17 -4.72 -4.34
N MET A 174 21.42 -3.79 -5.26
CA MET A 174 22.78 -3.47 -5.68
C MET A 174 22.89 -2.06 -6.26
N ASP A 175 23.93 -1.36 -5.81
CA ASP A 175 24.36 -0.06 -6.34
C ASP A 175 25.29 -0.22 -7.55
N SER A 176 25.79 0.89 -8.10
CA SER A 176 26.75 0.87 -9.21
C SER A 176 28.03 0.08 -8.94
N LYS A 177 28.55 0.14 -7.71
CA LYS A 177 29.81 -0.50 -7.32
C LYS A 177 29.60 -2.00 -7.18
N ALA A 178 28.52 -2.41 -6.50
CA ALA A 178 28.10 -3.80 -6.38
C ALA A 178 28.00 -4.51 -7.74
N PHE A 179 27.46 -3.81 -8.75
CA PHE A 179 27.37 -4.34 -10.11
C PHE A 179 28.76 -4.59 -10.75
N LEU A 180 29.74 -3.71 -10.51
CA LEU A 180 31.11 -3.88 -11.02
C LEU A 180 31.85 -5.05 -10.33
N GLU A 181 31.44 -5.38 -9.10
CA GLU A 181 32.05 -6.40 -8.24
C GLU A 181 31.24 -7.71 -8.19
N ILE A 182 30.20 -7.85 -9.01
CA ILE A 182 29.19 -8.92 -8.90
C ILE A 182 29.75 -10.34 -9.14
N GLY A 183 30.90 -10.43 -9.81
CA GLY A 183 31.56 -11.68 -10.16
C GLY A 183 30.88 -12.44 -11.30
N ASP A 184 31.25 -13.70 -11.48
CA ASP A 184 30.68 -14.56 -12.51
C ASP A 184 29.25 -14.99 -12.15
N TYR A 185 28.36 -14.98 -13.14
CA TYR A 185 26.99 -15.49 -13.01
C TYR A 185 26.47 -15.97 -14.37
N ASP A 186 25.41 -16.79 -14.37
CA ASP A 186 24.72 -17.19 -15.60
C ASP A 186 23.44 -16.33 -15.79
N PRO A 187 23.39 -15.48 -16.84
CA PRO A 187 22.20 -14.67 -17.15
C PRO A 187 20.92 -15.49 -17.36
N GLN A 188 21.01 -16.76 -17.78
CA GLN A 188 19.83 -17.60 -18.01
C GLN A 188 19.10 -17.92 -16.71
N ASN A 189 19.84 -18.15 -15.62
CA ASN A 189 19.26 -18.35 -14.30
C ASN A 189 18.41 -17.16 -13.89
N LEU A 190 18.90 -15.93 -14.12
CA LEU A 190 18.13 -14.73 -13.83
C LEU A 190 16.96 -14.52 -14.78
N LYS A 191 17.10 -14.81 -16.09
CA LYS A 191 16.01 -14.64 -17.08
C LYS A 191 14.77 -15.45 -16.71
N GLN A 192 14.95 -16.69 -16.22
CA GLN A 192 13.86 -17.61 -15.89
C GLN A 192 13.17 -17.33 -14.54
N ARG A 193 13.81 -16.57 -13.63
CA ARG A 193 13.29 -16.29 -12.28
C ARG A 193 12.27 -15.16 -12.25
N LYS A 194 11.55 -14.98 -11.15
CA LYS A 194 10.90 -13.71 -10.85
C LYS A 194 11.90 -12.83 -10.12
N VAL A 195 12.05 -11.56 -10.52
CA VAL A 195 13.15 -10.73 -10.00
C VAL A 195 12.65 -9.34 -9.64
N ILE A 196 13.03 -8.88 -8.44
CA ILE A 196 12.91 -7.48 -8.02
C ILE A 196 14.32 -6.92 -7.95
N GLY A 197 14.66 -6.05 -8.90
CA GLY A 197 15.90 -5.28 -8.90
C GLY A 197 15.72 -3.97 -8.15
N ILE A 198 16.60 -3.67 -7.21
CA ILE A 198 16.60 -2.45 -6.40
C ILE A 198 17.98 -1.78 -6.54
N GLY A 199 17.98 -0.48 -6.85
CA GLY A 199 19.20 0.30 -7.02
C GLY A 199 19.72 0.33 -8.46
N TYR A 200 20.71 1.19 -8.72
CA TYR A 200 21.17 1.45 -10.08
C TYR A 200 22.02 0.29 -10.64
N GLY A 201 22.67 -0.49 -9.78
CA GLY A 201 23.35 -1.72 -10.19
C GLY A 201 22.38 -2.73 -10.78
N ALA A 202 21.19 -2.86 -10.19
CA ALA A 202 20.19 -3.82 -10.64
C ALA A 202 19.62 -3.37 -12.00
N ALA A 203 19.46 -2.06 -12.19
CA ALA A 203 19.08 -1.48 -13.48
C ALA A 203 20.14 -1.76 -14.57
N LYS A 204 21.44 -1.69 -14.25
CA LYS A 204 22.50 -2.07 -15.21
C LYS A 204 22.42 -3.55 -15.57
N LEU A 205 22.28 -4.42 -14.56
CA LEU A 205 22.12 -5.86 -14.76
C LEU A 205 20.91 -6.20 -15.64
N PHE A 206 19.77 -5.53 -15.43
CA PHE A 206 18.59 -5.69 -16.30
C PHE A 206 18.86 -5.29 -17.75
N GLY A 207 19.76 -4.33 -17.99
CA GLY A 207 20.26 -4.02 -19.33
C GLY A 207 21.02 -5.19 -19.97
N GLU A 208 21.89 -5.88 -19.22
CA GLU A 208 22.60 -7.08 -19.70
C GLU A 208 21.64 -8.23 -20.00
N LEU A 209 20.50 -8.30 -19.30
CA LEU A 209 19.44 -9.27 -19.58
C LEU A 209 18.61 -8.93 -20.82
N GLY A 210 18.80 -7.76 -21.43
CA GLY A 210 18.06 -7.28 -22.60
C GLY A 210 16.68 -6.71 -22.27
N LEU A 211 16.48 -6.22 -21.05
CA LEU A 211 15.21 -5.59 -20.63
C LEU A 211 15.21 -4.09 -20.95
N GLU A 212 14.02 -3.52 -21.15
CA GLU A 212 13.81 -2.08 -21.35
C GLU A 212 13.84 -1.30 -20.04
N ILE A 213 13.52 -1.97 -18.93
CA ILE A 213 13.64 -1.45 -17.56
C ILE A 213 15.11 -1.47 -17.09
N ASN A 214 15.98 -0.71 -17.74
CA ASN A 214 17.42 -0.74 -17.52
C ASN A 214 18.02 0.63 -17.13
N GLY A 215 19.30 0.62 -16.72
CA GLY A 215 20.02 1.83 -16.29
C GLY A 215 20.12 2.92 -17.36
N GLY A 216 20.21 2.55 -18.64
CA GLY A 216 20.19 3.51 -19.76
C GLY A 216 18.82 4.14 -20.02
N ALA A 217 17.75 3.58 -19.45
CA ALA A 217 16.41 4.15 -19.48
C ALA A 217 16.12 5.06 -18.28
N CYS A 218 16.95 4.98 -17.25
CA CYS A 218 16.84 5.76 -16.03
C CYS A 218 17.42 7.17 -16.20
N ALA A 219 16.88 8.11 -15.44
CA ALA A 219 17.46 9.42 -15.29
C ALA A 219 17.53 9.82 -13.83
N HIS A 220 18.68 10.40 -13.48
CA HIS A 220 18.99 10.95 -12.17
C HIS A 220 18.66 12.45 -12.14
N GLY A 221 18.67 13.06 -10.96
CA GLY A 221 18.48 14.51 -10.85
C GLY A 221 17.04 14.95 -11.06
N VAL A 222 16.07 14.09 -10.77
CA VAL A 222 14.66 14.49 -10.88
C VAL A 222 14.35 15.49 -9.78
N GLN A 223 13.70 16.60 -10.16
CA GLN A 223 13.43 17.70 -9.24
C GLN A 223 12.38 17.33 -8.20
N GLY A 224 12.51 17.88 -7.00
CA GLY A 224 11.51 17.81 -5.94
C GLY A 224 11.70 16.66 -4.94
N PRO A 225 10.84 16.59 -3.91
CA PRO A 225 10.94 15.56 -2.88
C PRO A 225 10.81 14.14 -3.46
N PRO A 226 11.55 13.14 -2.95
CA PRO A 226 11.44 11.74 -3.35
C PRO A 226 10.14 11.13 -2.83
N ARG A 227 9.05 11.50 -3.52
CA ARG A 227 7.68 11.14 -3.21
C ARG A 227 7.02 10.54 -4.44
N ILE A 228 6.36 9.41 -4.25
CA ILE A 228 5.74 8.64 -5.33
C ILE A 228 4.23 8.57 -5.19
N SER A 229 3.53 8.53 -6.33
CA SER A 229 2.13 8.13 -6.45
C SER A 229 2.04 6.75 -7.10
N MET A 230 1.00 6.00 -6.77
CA MET A 230 0.73 4.69 -7.34
C MET A 230 -0.14 4.84 -8.59
N GLU A 231 0.20 4.08 -9.63
CA GLU A 231 -0.63 3.99 -10.84
C GLU A 231 -1.42 2.67 -10.84
N PRO A 232 -2.63 2.66 -11.44
CA PRO A 232 -3.34 1.41 -11.70
C PRO A 232 -2.47 0.47 -12.54
N ASN A 233 -2.21 -0.73 -12.02
CA ASN A 233 -1.36 -1.70 -12.69
C ASN A 233 -1.84 -3.13 -12.45
N ARG A 234 -1.32 -4.06 -13.26
CA ARG A 234 -1.77 -5.47 -13.26
C ARG A 234 -1.18 -6.31 -12.13
N LEU A 235 -0.11 -5.85 -11.49
CA LEU A 235 0.56 -6.60 -10.44
C LEU A 235 -0.13 -6.34 -9.09
N ILE A 236 -0.35 -5.06 -8.77
CA ILE A 236 -1.01 -4.62 -7.54
C ILE A 236 -2.31 -3.91 -7.92
N VAL A 237 -3.40 -4.67 -7.96
CA VAL A 237 -4.73 -4.17 -8.35
C VAL A 237 -5.29 -3.20 -7.30
N GLU A 238 -5.03 -3.47 -6.02
CA GLU A 238 -5.43 -2.63 -4.88
C GLU A 238 -4.31 -2.56 -3.84
N SER A 239 -3.44 -1.54 -3.94
CA SER A 239 -2.44 -1.32 -2.88
C SER A 239 -3.13 -0.77 -1.65
N ARG A 240 -2.72 -1.29 -0.48
CA ARG A 240 -3.20 -0.78 0.82
C ARG A 240 -2.30 0.32 1.35
N VAL A 241 -1.20 0.63 0.66
CA VAL A 241 -0.27 1.67 1.05
C VAL A 241 -0.86 3.03 0.70
N PRO A 242 -0.97 3.96 1.66
CA PRO A 242 -1.42 5.32 1.38
C PRO A 242 -0.49 6.01 0.37
N ALA A 243 -1.07 6.58 -0.68
CA ALA A 243 -0.37 7.36 -1.68
C ALA A 243 -0.91 8.80 -1.73
N PRO A 244 -0.07 9.81 -2.03
CA PRO A 244 1.36 9.68 -2.34
C PRO A 244 2.22 9.59 -1.07
N LEU A 245 3.29 8.79 -1.11
CA LEU A 245 4.17 8.50 0.03
C LEU A 245 5.61 8.96 -0.19
N PHE A 246 6.28 9.34 0.89
CA PHE A 246 7.72 9.58 0.89
C PHE A 246 8.48 8.26 0.83
N VAL A 247 9.56 8.21 0.05
CA VAL A 247 10.41 7.02 -0.06
C VAL A 247 11.29 6.84 1.17
N PHE A 248 11.75 7.93 1.79
CA PHE A 248 12.72 7.91 2.91
C PHE A 248 12.13 8.33 4.25
N GLU A 249 12.80 7.94 5.33
CA GLU A 249 12.56 8.36 6.71
C GLU A 249 13.91 8.77 7.37
N PRO A 250 14.06 10.01 7.85
CA PRO A 250 13.08 11.09 7.80
C PRO A 250 12.77 11.53 6.36
N PRO A 251 11.60 12.14 6.11
CA PRO A 251 11.26 12.66 4.79
C PRO A 251 12.30 13.67 4.30
N VAL A 252 12.75 13.50 3.08
CA VAL A 252 13.58 14.47 2.37
C VAL A 252 12.65 15.49 1.70
N ILE A 253 12.78 16.76 2.06
CA ILE A 253 11.83 17.82 1.67
C ILE A 253 12.44 18.82 0.69
N ASP A 254 13.77 18.92 0.63
CA ASP A 254 14.48 19.80 -0.30
C ASP A 254 15.57 19.06 -1.09
N ALA A 255 15.96 19.64 -2.23
CA ALA A 255 16.96 19.08 -3.13
C ALA A 255 18.41 19.41 -2.71
N GLU A 256 18.62 20.31 -1.76
CA GLU A 256 19.95 20.69 -1.28
C GLU A 256 20.54 19.63 -0.34
N HIS A 257 19.69 18.98 0.47
CA HIS A 257 20.08 17.92 1.39
C HIS A 257 19.93 16.52 0.80
N TYR A 258 19.57 16.42 -0.47
CA TYR A 258 19.35 15.14 -1.14
C TYR A 258 20.37 14.89 -2.24
N HIS A 259 21.09 13.78 -2.12
CA HIS A 259 21.86 13.27 -3.23
C HIS A 259 20.90 12.64 -4.23
N ASN A 260 20.73 13.33 -5.37
CA ASN A 260 19.86 12.92 -6.48
C ASN A 260 20.22 11.57 -7.14
N ASP A 261 21.28 10.91 -6.68
CA ASP A 261 21.70 9.58 -7.06
C ASP A 261 20.92 8.48 -6.31
N LEU A 262 20.48 8.75 -5.07
CA LEU A 262 19.75 7.79 -4.23
C LEU A 262 18.31 7.51 -4.70
N PHE A 263 17.72 8.39 -5.53
CA PHE A 263 16.38 8.20 -6.08
C PHE A 263 16.34 8.70 -7.52
N PHE A 264 15.93 7.80 -8.39
CA PHE A 264 15.88 8.03 -9.82
C PHE A 264 14.59 7.44 -10.38
N GLY A 265 14.41 7.51 -11.69
CA GLY A 265 13.24 6.91 -12.33
C GLY A 265 13.49 6.58 -13.78
N MET A 266 12.78 5.58 -14.29
CA MET A 266 12.74 5.32 -15.72
C MET A 266 12.00 6.45 -16.40
N TYR A 267 12.60 7.06 -17.43
CA TYR A 267 11.92 8.09 -18.21
C TYR A 267 10.86 7.47 -19.12
N ILE A 268 9.61 7.86 -18.87
CA ILE A 268 8.39 7.44 -19.57
C ILE A 268 7.66 8.64 -20.22
N GLY A 269 8.33 9.77 -20.39
CA GLY A 269 7.75 10.95 -21.03
C GLY A 269 7.61 10.81 -22.55
N ASP A 270 7.00 11.82 -23.17
CA ASP A 270 6.56 11.80 -24.57
C ASP A 270 7.68 11.63 -25.59
N LYS A 271 8.94 11.84 -25.20
CA LYS A 271 10.11 11.58 -26.06
C LYS A 271 10.42 10.09 -26.25
N LYS A 272 9.77 9.21 -25.48
CA LYS A 272 9.95 7.74 -25.52
C LYS A 272 8.61 7.01 -25.43
N PRO A 273 7.67 7.26 -26.38
CA PRO A 273 6.30 6.76 -26.28
C PRO A 273 6.23 5.23 -26.22
N MET A 274 7.07 4.54 -27.00
CA MET A 274 7.11 3.07 -27.06
C MET A 274 7.40 2.42 -25.70
N ARG A 275 8.04 3.11 -24.75
CA ARG A 275 8.32 2.54 -23.43
C ARG A 275 7.03 2.26 -22.65
N ARG A 276 6.02 3.13 -22.76
CA ARG A 276 4.74 2.94 -22.06
C ARG A 276 3.99 1.71 -22.54
N ASP A 277 4.25 1.25 -23.76
CA ASP A 277 3.65 0.04 -24.31
C ASP A 277 4.39 -1.24 -23.88
N LEU A 278 5.65 -1.11 -23.45
CA LEU A 278 6.54 -2.22 -23.12
C LEU A 278 6.65 -2.48 -21.61
N VAL A 279 6.35 -1.47 -20.78
CA VAL A 279 6.48 -1.56 -19.32
C VAL A 279 5.17 -1.23 -18.62
N ASP A 280 4.87 -2.03 -17.59
CA ASP A 280 3.81 -1.73 -16.62
C ASP A 280 4.38 -0.70 -15.62
N ILE A 281 3.79 0.50 -15.56
CA ILE A 281 4.15 1.53 -14.58
C ILE A 281 3.45 1.21 -13.26
N ILE A 282 4.22 1.06 -12.18
CA ILE A 282 3.67 0.81 -10.83
C ILE A 282 3.59 2.12 -10.05
N SER A 283 4.60 2.98 -10.17
CA SER A 283 4.60 4.28 -9.50
C SER A 283 5.19 5.38 -10.38
N LEU A 284 4.76 6.62 -10.10
CA LEU A 284 5.28 7.84 -10.71
C LEU A 284 5.86 8.75 -9.64
N GLN A 285 6.87 9.53 -10.01
CA GLN A 285 7.30 10.63 -9.18
C GLN A 285 6.24 11.72 -9.16
N THR A 286 5.98 12.26 -7.97
CA THR A 286 4.94 13.30 -7.80
C THR A 286 5.35 14.64 -8.38
N ALA A 287 6.65 14.98 -8.35
CA ALA A 287 7.17 16.23 -8.86
C ALA A 287 7.31 16.25 -10.39
N ASP A 288 7.63 15.12 -11.02
CA ASP A 288 7.57 14.95 -12.47
C ASP A 288 7.07 13.55 -12.86
N LYS A 289 5.83 13.50 -13.33
CA LYS A 289 5.14 12.27 -13.78
C LYS A 289 5.74 11.63 -15.03
N LYS A 290 6.77 12.23 -15.64
CA LYS A 290 7.53 11.61 -16.73
C LYS A 290 8.55 10.59 -16.23
N TYR A 291 8.71 10.44 -14.92
CA TYR A 291 9.64 9.50 -14.30
C TYR A 291 8.88 8.47 -13.46
N ALA A 292 9.16 7.20 -13.73
CA ALA A 292 8.56 6.06 -13.04
C ALA A 292 9.63 5.35 -12.18
N PRO A 293 9.62 5.54 -10.84
CA PRO A 293 10.58 4.90 -9.95
C PRO A 293 10.33 3.42 -9.74
N ILE A 294 9.12 2.95 -9.98
CA ILE A 294 8.79 1.53 -9.93
C ILE A 294 8.12 1.15 -11.24
N VAL A 295 8.77 0.27 -11.98
CA VAL A 295 8.32 -0.22 -13.29
C VAL A 295 8.49 -1.73 -13.36
N ARG A 296 7.71 -2.35 -14.24
CA ARG A 296 7.71 -3.79 -14.40
C ARG A 296 7.72 -4.18 -15.89
N GLN A 297 8.44 -5.24 -16.21
CA GLN A 297 8.42 -5.89 -17.51
C GLN A 297 8.32 -7.41 -17.30
N GLY A 298 7.13 -7.98 -17.53
CA GLY A 298 6.87 -9.40 -17.29
C GLY A 298 7.05 -9.79 -15.83
N VAL A 299 7.97 -10.71 -15.53
CA VAL A 299 8.28 -11.18 -14.16
C VAL A 299 9.42 -10.40 -13.50
N LYS A 300 9.77 -9.24 -14.04
CA LYS A 300 10.86 -8.39 -13.56
C LYS A 300 10.30 -7.05 -13.10
N VAL A 301 10.66 -6.63 -11.90
CA VAL A 301 10.32 -5.32 -11.34
C VAL A 301 11.61 -4.57 -11.06
N LEU A 302 11.71 -3.32 -11.49
CA LEU A 302 12.80 -2.41 -11.14
C LEU A 302 12.28 -1.36 -10.14
N ILE A 303 13.02 -1.17 -9.06
CA ILE A 303 12.81 -0.16 -8.03
C ILE A 303 14.03 0.78 -8.03
N CYS A 304 13.80 2.02 -8.45
CA CYS A 304 14.81 3.04 -8.67
C CYS A 304 15.19 3.81 -7.39
N VAL A 305 15.57 3.06 -6.35
CA VAL A 305 16.03 3.59 -5.06
C VAL A 305 17.40 2.99 -4.77
N ASP A 306 18.43 3.82 -4.74
CA ASP A 306 19.82 3.42 -4.46
C ASP A 306 20.20 3.77 -3.02
N ALA A 307 19.38 3.34 -2.07
CA ALA A 307 19.58 3.61 -0.65
C ALA A 307 19.27 2.36 0.17
N PRO A 308 19.97 2.15 1.30
CA PRO A 308 19.74 1.00 2.15
C PRO A 308 18.35 1.00 2.81
N ALA A 309 17.85 -0.20 3.10
CA ALA A 309 16.47 -0.40 3.56
C ALA A 309 16.17 0.22 4.93
N ASP A 310 17.19 0.52 5.73
CA ASP A 310 17.07 1.24 7.00
C ASP A 310 16.72 2.73 6.82
N GLN A 311 17.04 3.32 5.66
CA GLN A 311 16.67 4.70 5.31
C GLN A 311 15.26 4.82 4.69
N TRP A 312 14.64 3.69 4.34
CA TRP A 312 13.32 3.70 3.70
C TRP A 312 12.23 4.02 4.70
N SER A 313 11.20 4.74 4.25
CA SER A 313 10.00 4.96 5.04
C SER A 313 9.23 3.65 5.27
N LYS A 314 8.50 3.58 6.38
CA LYS A 314 7.65 2.41 6.68
C LYS A 314 6.61 2.14 5.57
N PRO A 315 5.88 3.15 5.03
CA PRO A 315 4.99 2.94 3.89
C PRO A 315 5.71 2.41 2.65
N PHE A 316 6.93 2.88 2.36
CA PHE A 316 7.69 2.40 1.22
C PHE A 316 8.12 0.95 1.40
N ARG A 317 8.61 0.56 2.59
CA ARG A 317 8.90 -0.84 2.92
C ARG A 317 7.66 -1.74 2.75
N GLN A 318 6.50 -1.28 3.19
CA GLN A 318 5.24 -2.01 2.99
C GLN A 318 4.94 -2.19 1.50
N LEU A 319 5.13 -1.16 0.67
CA LEU A 319 4.93 -1.25 -0.77
C LEU A 319 5.87 -2.28 -1.41
N VAL A 320 7.16 -2.27 -1.06
CA VAL A 320 8.12 -3.26 -1.57
C VAL A 320 7.69 -4.69 -1.22
N ASN A 321 7.18 -4.90 0.00
CA ASN A 321 6.65 -6.21 0.40
C ASN A 321 5.38 -6.59 -0.40
N GLU A 322 4.43 -5.65 -0.58
CA GLU A 322 3.24 -5.89 -1.42
C GLU A 322 3.63 -6.27 -2.87
N ILE A 323 4.65 -5.64 -3.44
CA ILE A 323 5.21 -5.99 -4.76
C ILE A 323 5.77 -7.41 -4.75
N ALA A 324 6.57 -7.77 -3.73
CA ALA A 324 7.18 -9.10 -3.60
C ALA A 324 6.13 -10.21 -3.53
N ILE A 325 5.12 -10.04 -2.68
CA ILE A 325 4.02 -10.99 -2.52
C ILE A 325 3.20 -11.12 -3.81
N ALA A 326 2.89 -9.98 -4.46
CA ALA A 326 2.13 -9.98 -5.70
C ALA A 326 2.91 -10.66 -6.85
N LEU A 327 4.22 -10.43 -6.92
CA LEU A 327 5.08 -11.07 -7.91
C LEU A 327 5.20 -12.57 -7.66
N ASP A 328 5.37 -12.98 -6.41
CA ASP A 328 5.39 -14.39 -6.01
C ASP A 328 4.11 -15.14 -6.44
N SER A 329 2.95 -14.51 -6.29
CA SER A 329 1.67 -15.07 -6.72
C SER A 329 1.45 -14.99 -8.24
N HIS A 330 2.26 -14.22 -8.97
CA HIS A 330 2.06 -13.99 -10.40
C HIS A 330 2.53 -15.17 -11.24
N ARG A 331 1.61 -15.83 -11.96
CA ARG A 331 1.95 -16.78 -13.02
C ARG A 331 2.11 -16.04 -14.36
N PRO A 332 3.23 -16.18 -15.07
CA PRO A 332 3.31 -15.68 -16.44
C PRO A 332 2.22 -16.36 -17.28
N LYS A 333 1.46 -15.55 -18.01
CA LYS A 333 0.49 -16.04 -19.00
C LYS A 333 1.21 -16.47 -20.28
#